data_AF-A0A7X9EAW4-F1
#
_entry.id   AF-A0A7X9EAW4-F1
#
_cell.length_a   1.000
_cell.length_b   1.000
_cell.length_c   1.000
_cell.angle_alpha   90.00
_cell.angle_beta   90.00
_cell.angle_gamma   90.00
#
_symmetry.space_group_name_H-M   'P 1'
#
loop_
_entity.id
_entity.type
_entity.pdbx_description
1 polymer ?
#
loop_
_entity_poly.entity_id
_entity_poly.type
_entity_poly.pdbx_seq_one_letter_code
_entity_poly.pdbx_strand_id
1 'polypeptide(L)'
;MSSNHKRNTEGLSKFREKKAKECQERVDKAIQQLLKEKEKITFNSVAERANVSKKYLYDNHFDRISTLRKQQEGLPSPKQVKREMTDASKDVLIASKNKRIKELEEEVKRLKDILKRRYGEDYEKGM
;
A
#
# COMPACT_ATOMS: atom_id res chain seq x y z
N MET A 1 33.77 51.05 18.20
CA MET A 1 34.10 49.86 19.02
C MET A 1 33.10 48.76 18.69
N SER A 2 33.36 47.92 17.69
CA SER A 2 32.48 46.78 17.38
C SER A 2 32.84 45.61 18.28
N SER A 3 31.94 45.28 19.20
CA SER A 3 32.05 44.14 20.11
C SER A 3 32.10 42.83 19.31
N ASN A 4 33.26 42.18 19.29
CA ASN A 4 33.48 40.87 18.67
C ASN A 4 33.20 39.74 19.68
N HIS A 5 31.94 39.64 20.15
CA HIS A 5 31.54 38.60 21.10
C HIS A 5 31.09 37.33 20.35
N LYS A 6 31.97 36.32 20.29
CA LYS A 6 31.68 35.02 19.68
C LYS A 6 30.75 34.21 20.61
N ARG A 7 29.44 34.21 20.30
CA ARG A 7 28.44 33.46 21.06
C ARG A 7 28.67 31.96 20.93
N ASN A 8 28.77 31.23 22.04
CA ASN A 8 28.85 29.77 22.05
C ASN A 8 27.46 29.17 21.73
N THR A 9 27.19 28.92 20.45
CA THR A 9 25.90 28.40 19.95
C THR A 9 25.91 26.89 19.66
N GLU A 10 27.02 26.20 19.91
CA GLU A 10 27.18 24.79 19.54
C GLU A 10 26.18 23.88 20.26
N GLY A 11 25.95 24.11 21.56
CA GLY A 11 24.97 23.34 22.34
C GLY A 11 23.54 23.49 21.82
N LEU A 12 23.17 24.71 21.38
CA LEU A 12 21.87 25.00 20.78
C LEU A 12 21.72 24.29 19.42
N SER A 13 22.76 24.25 18.61
CA SER A 13 22.75 23.53 17.33
C SER A 13 22.54 22.02 17.55
N LYS A 14 23.34 21.42 18.43
CA LYS A 14 23.25 19.99 18.75
C LYS A 14 21.87 19.60 19.28
N PHE A 15 21.27 20.43 20.13
CA PHE A 15 19.92 20.19 20.64
C PHE A 15 18.86 20.26 19.54
N ARG A 16 18.96 21.22 18.61
CA ARG A 16 18.07 21.34 17.46
C ARG A 16 18.16 20.13 16.54
N GLU A 17 19.38 19.69 16.23
CA GLU A 17 19.62 18.50 15.41
C GLU A 17 19.04 17.24 16.05
N LYS A 18 19.25 17.07 17.37
CA LYS A 18 18.69 15.93 18.12
C LYS A 18 17.16 15.94 18.08
N LYS A 19 16.54 17.09 18.36
CA LYS A 19 15.08 17.24 18.27
C LYS A 19 14.53 16.95 16.87
N ALA A 20 15.20 17.40 15.82
CA ALA A 20 14.79 17.13 14.45
C ALA A 20 14.81 15.63 14.13
N LYS A 21 15.89 14.93 14.52
CA LYS A 21 16.01 13.47 14.35
C LYS A 21 14.91 12.73 15.11
N GLU A 22 14.67 13.08 16.37
CA GLU A 22 13.60 12.49 17.19
C GLU A 22 12.22 12.66 16.55
N CYS A 23 11.93 13.85 15.99
CA CYS A 23 10.67 14.09 15.27
C CYS A 23 10.55 13.23 14.01
N GLN A 24 11.63 13.11 13.23
CA GLN A 24 11.66 12.27 12.03
C GLN A 24 11.41 10.80 12.35
N GLU A 25 12.11 10.25 13.36
CA GLU A 25 11.92 8.87 13.80
C GLU A 25 10.49 8.59 14.27
N ARG A 26 9.84 9.55 14.93
CA ARG A 26 8.44 9.43 15.34
C ARG A 26 7.49 9.39 14.16
N VAL A 27 7.73 10.20 13.13
CA VAL A 27 6.97 10.16 11.88
C VAL A 27 7.16 8.83 11.17
N ASP A 28 8.39 8.31 11.13
CA ASP A 28 8.68 7.00 10.55
C ASP A 28 7.90 5.88 11.24
N LYS A 29 7.98 5.83 12.57
CA LYS A 29 7.26 4.84 13.39
C LYS A 29 5.74 4.95 13.21
N ALA A 30 5.20 6.17 13.14
CA ALA A 30 3.78 6.40 12.90
C ALA A 30 3.33 5.86 11.54
N ILE A 31 4.09 6.15 10.47
CA ILE A 31 3.79 5.63 9.14
C ILE A 31 3.84 4.10 9.11
N GLN A 32 4.86 3.50 9.73
CA GLN A 32 4.99 2.03 9.81
C GLN A 32 3.81 1.40 10.55
N GLN A 33 3.35 2.01 11.65
CA GLN A 33 2.19 1.54 12.40
C GLN A 33 0.91 1.63 11.56
N LEU A 34 0.66 2.75 10.88
CA LEU A 34 -0.49 2.93 10.01
C LEU A 34 -0.52 1.91 8.86
N LEU A 35 0.65 1.61 8.28
CA LEU A 35 0.80 0.55 7.27
C LEU A 35 0.46 -0.83 7.84
N LYS A 36 0.99 -1.16 9.02
CA LYS A 36 0.77 -2.45 9.68
C LYS A 36 -0.70 -2.66 10.07
N GLU A 37 -1.34 -1.61 10.56
CA GLU A 37 -2.75 -1.60 10.97
C GLU A 37 -3.70 -1.45 9.77
N LYS A 38 -3.18 -1.27 8.54
CA LYS A 38 -3.94 -1.02 7.30
C LYS A 38 -4.90 0.16 7.40
N GLU A 39 -4.55 1.15 8.22
CA GLU A 39 -5.32 2.37 8.39
C GLU A 39 -5.01 3.40 7.30
N LYS A 40 -5.85 4.43 7.17
CA LYS A 40 -5.66 5.47 6.17
C LYS A 40 -4.46 6.36 6.52
N ILE A 41 -3.49 6.44 5.61
CA ILE A 41 -2.35 7.33 5.74
C ILE A 41 -2.75 8.73 5.26
N THR A 42 -2.99 9.62 6.22
CA THR A 42 -3.35 11.02 5.98
C THR A 42 -2.47 11.91 6.83
N PHE A 43 -2.35 13.20 6.48
CA PHE A 43 -1.62 14.16 7.32
C PHE A 43 -2.15 14.23 8.75
N ASN A 44 -3.46 14.05 8.95
CA ASN A 44 -4.06 14.04 10.28
C ASN A 44 -3.66 12.79 11.06
N SER A 45 -3.84 11.60 10.49
CA SER A 45 -3.50 10.35 11.17
C SER A 45 -2.00 10.24 11.49
N VAL A 46 -1.14 10.69 10.58
CA VAL A 46 0.31 10.76 10.85
C VAL A 46 0.62 11.78 11.94
N ALA A 47 0.01 12.98 11.92
CA ALA A 47 0.24 14.02 12.92
C ALA A 47 -0.17 13.55 14.34
N GLU A 48 -1.32 12.91 14.46
CA GLU A 48 -1.84 12.39 15.72
C GLU A 48 -0.94 11.25 16.25
N ARG A 49 -0.60 10.29 15.40
CA ARG A 49 0.19 9.11 15.81
C ARG A 49 1.65 9.45 16.11
N ALA A 50 2.25 10.33 15.32
CA ALA A 50 3.61 10.82 15.54
C ALA A 50 3.67 11.93 16.59
N ASN A 51 2.52 12.50 17.00
CA ASN A 51 2.38 13.66 17.87
C ASN A 51 3.28 14.85 17.44
N VAL A 52 3.16 15.21 16.16
CA VAL A 52 3.82 16.37 15.52
C VAL A 52 2.78 17.30 14.91
N SER A 53 3.14 18.56 14.67
CA SER A 53 2.21 19.50 14.05
C SER A 53 1.99 19.17 12.56
N LYS A 54 0.78 19.46 12.06
CA LYS A 54 0.49 19.31 10.62
C LYS A 54 1.42 20.18 9.77
N LYS A 55 1.71 21.40 10.23
CA LYS A 55 2.65 22.32 9.56
C LYS A 55 4.02 21.66 9.36
N TYR A 56 4.56 21.00 10.39
CA TYR A 56 5.83 20.28 10.28
C TYR A 56 5.78 19.18 9.19
N LEU A 57 4.67 18.45 9.09
CA LEU A 57 4.49 17.41 8.07
C LEU A 57 4.39 18.00 6.65
N TYR A 58 3.69 19.13 6.49
CA TYR A 58 3.64 19.83 5.21
C TYR A 58 5.02 20.34 4.80
N ASP A 59 5.78 20.90 5.73
CA ASP A 59 7.08 21.50 5.44
C ASP A 59 8.18 20.44 5.16
N ASN A 60 8.10 19.23 5.76
CA ASN A 60 9.20 18.24 5.72
C ASN A 60 8.85 16.86 5.15
N HIS A 61 7.56 16.50 5.06
CA HIS A 61 7.13 15.13 4.75
C HIS A 61 5.95 15.06 3.76
N PHE A 62 5.66 16.15 3.04
CA PHE A 62 4.53 16.24 2.12
C PHE A 62 4.55 15.17 1.02
N ASP A 63 5.63 15.10 0.25
CA ASP A 63 5.74 14.17 -0.88
C ASP A 63 5.63 12.71 -0.45
N ARG A 64 6.23 12.38 0.70
CA ARG A 64 6.20 11.03 1.25
C ARG A 64 4.79 10.61 1.66
N ILE A 65 4.08 11.45 2.42
CA ILE A 65 2.71 11.15 2.86
C ILE A 65 1.76 11.12 1.65
N SER A 66 1.93 12.05 0.71
CA SER A 66 1.14 12.11 -0.53
C SER A 66 1.31 10.85 -1.38
N THR A 67 2.55 10.39 -1.57
CA THR A 67 2.85 9.17 -2.33
C THR A 67 2.26 7.93 -1.68
N LEU A 68 2.44 7.77 -0.36
CA LEU A 68 1.87 6.64 0.39
C LEU A 68 0.34 6.64 0.34
N ARG A 69 -0.28 7.82 0.42
CA ARG A 69 -1.73 7.97 0.28
C ARG A 69 -2.20 7.53 -1.11
N LYS A 70 -1.54 7.97 -2.19
CA LYS A 70 -1.88 7.56 -3.57
C LYS A 70 -1.72 6.04 -3.77
N GLN A 71 -0.67 5.45 -3.22
CA GLN A 71 -0.48 4.00 -3.23
C GLN A 71 -1.62 3.27 -2.52
N GLN A 72 -2.18 3.86 -1.46
CA GLN A 72 -3.32 3.30 -0.75
C GLN A 72 -4.66 3.51 -1.48
N GLU A 73 -4.82 4.56 -2.29
CA GLU A 73 -6.06 4.83 -3.05
C GLU A 73 -6.36 3.75 -4.11
N GLY A 74 -5.35 3.04 -4.61
CA GLY A 74 -5.53 1.88 -5.51
C GLY A 74 -5.85 0.56 -4.78
N LEU A 75 -5.80 0.54 -3.45
CA LEU A 75 -6.07 -0.65 -2.63
C LEU A 75 -7.43 -0.48 -1.94
N PRO A 76 -8.37 -1.44 -2.08
CA PRO A 76 -9.64 -1.32 -1.39
C PRO A 76 -9.41 -1.34 0.12
N SER A 77 -9.85 -0.27 0.79
CA SER A 77 -9.70 -0.17 2.25
C SER A 77 -10.43 -1.34 2.93
N PRO A 78 -9.91 -1.92 4.02
CA PRO A 78 -10.65 -2.97 4.75
C PRO A 78 -12.07 -2.55 5.14
N LYS A 79 -12.29 -1.26 5.43
CA LYS A 79 -13.63 -0.70 5.69
C LYS A 79 -14.51 -0.61 4.43
N GLN A 80 -13.93 -0.34 3.27
CA GLN A 80 -14.65 -0.36 1.98
C GLN A 80 -15.00 -1.79 1.59
N VAL A 81 -14.05 -2.72 1.68
CA VAL A 81 -14.31 -4.16 1.49
C VAL A 81 -15.44 -4.62 2.41
N LYS A 82 -15.39 -4.27 3.70
CA LYS A 82 -16.44 -4.66 4.66
C LYS A 82 -17.80 -3.97 4.39
N ARG A 83 -17.83 -2.82 3.71
CA ARG A 83 -19.06 -2.08 3.35
C ARG A 83 -19.66 -2.54 2.02
N GLU A 84 -18.83 -2.93 1.06
CA GLU A 84 -19.25 -3.51 -0.22
C GLU A 84 -19.72 -4.96 -0.08
N MET A 85 -19.21 -5.68 0.95
CA MET A 85 -19.61 -7.04 1.28
C MET A 85 -20.90 -7.09 2.13
N THR A 86 -22.04 -6.70 1.56
CA THR A 86 -23.33 -7.27 2.00
C THR A 86 -23.39 -8.74 1.52
N ASP A 87 -24.11 -9.63 2.22
CA ASP A 87 -24.15 -11.06 1.86
C ASP A 87 -24.61 -11.29 0.40
N ALA A 88 -25.54 -10.47 -0.08
CA ALA A 88 -25.96 -10.47 -1.49
C ALA A 88 -24.81 -10.15 -2.48
N SER A 89 -23.92 -9.21 -2.15
CA SER A 89 -22.76 -8.89 -3.00
C SER A 89 -21.73 -10.02 -3.03
N LYS A 90 -21.60 -10.80 -1.94
CA LYS A 90 -20.73 -11.98 -1.90
C LYS A 90 -21.26 -13.07 -2.83
N ASP A 91 -22.56 -13.34 -2.81
CA ASP A 91 -23.17 -14.38 -3.65
C ASP A 91 -23.05 -14.06 -5.14
N VAL A 92 -23.22 -12.79 -5.52
CA VAL A 92 -23.01 -12.34 -6.91
C VAL A 92 -21.54 -12.51 -7.33
N LEU A 93 -20.60 -12.15 -6.44
CA LEU A 93 -19.17 -12.32 -6.72
C LEU A 93 -18.77 -13.80 -6.81
N ILE A 94 -19.31 -14.65 -5.94
CA ILE A 94 -19.11 -16.11 -5.97
C ILE A 94 -19.68 -16.68 -7.27
N ALA A 95 -20.90 -16.30 -7.66
CA ALA A 95 -21.52 -16.77 -8.90
C ALA A 95 -20.71 -16.38 -10.14
N SER A 96 -20.23 -15.13 -10.22
CA SER A 96 -19.39 -14.68 -11.33
C SER A 96 -18.03 -15.40 -11.40
N LYS A 97 -17.39 -15.64 -10.25
CA LYS A 97 -16.15 -16.40 -10.17
C LYS A 97 -16.36 -17.87 -10.57
N ASN A 98 -17.41 -18.51 -10.07
CA ASN A 98 -17.75 -19.90 -10.40
C ASN A 98 -18.06 -20.05 -11.89
N LYS A 99 -18.76 -19.07 -12.50
CA LYS A 99 -18.98 -19.04 -13.95
C LYS A 99 -17.66 -19.02 -14.71
N ARG A 100 -16.72 -18.15 -14.29
CA ARG A 100 -15.41 -18.06 -14.93
C ARG A 100 -14.57 -19.33 -14.78
N ILE A 101 -14.64 -19.99 -13.62
CA ILE A 101 -13.97 -21.28 -13.40
C ILE A 101 -14.52 -22.32 -14.37
N LYS A 102 -15.84 -22.42 -14.50
CA LYS A 102 -16.48 -23.37 -15.41
C LYS A 102 -16.08 -23.14 -16.88
N GLU A 103 -16.07 -21.89 -17.34
CA GLU A 103 -15.61 -21.55 -18.68
C GLU A 103 -14.15 -21.98 -18.91
N LEU A 104 -13.28 -21.76 -17.93
CA LEU A 104 -11.88 -22.16 -18.02
C LEU A 104 -11.71 -23.69 -18.01
N GLU A 105 -12.49 -24.40 -17.21
CA GLU A 105 -12.49 -25.87 -17.18
C GLU A 105 -12.96 -26.47 -18.52
N GLU A 106 -13.98 -25.89 -19.13
CA GLU A 106 -14.47 -26.27 -20.46
C GLU A 106 -13.40 -26.02 -21.54
N GLU A 107 -12.72 -24.87 -21.50
CA GLU A 107 -11.63 -24.54 -22.43
C GLU A 107 -10.44 -25.51 -22.25
N VAL A 108 -10.05 -25.80 -21.00
CA VAL A 108 -9.00 -26.78 -20.71
C VAL A 108 -9.37 -28.17 -21.24
N LYS A 109 -10.62 -28.59 -21.06
CA LYS A 109 -11.10 -29.87 -21.59
C LYS A 109 -11.04 -29.89 -23.12
N ARG A 110 -11.52 -28.83 -23.77
CA ARG A 110 -11.48 -28.69 -25.23
C ARG A 110 -10.07 -28.75 -25.77
N LEU A 111 -9.13 -28.03 -25.17
CA LEU A 111 -7.72 -28.03 -25.58
C LEU A 111 -7.08 -29.41 -25.40
N LYS A 112 -7.39 -30.10 -24.29
CA LYS A 112 -6.93 -31.48 -24.08
C LYS A 112 -7.47 -32.46 -25.13
N ASP A 113 -8.72 -32.33 -25.51
CA ASP A 113 -9.33 -33.18 -26.55
C ASP A 113 -8.69 -32.92 -27.93
N ILE A 114 -8.42 -31.65 -28.27
CA ILE A 114 -7.71 -31.29 -29.51
C ILE A 114 -6.30 -31.88 -29.52
N LEU A 115 -5.56 -31.76 -28.41
CA LEU A 115 -4.23 -32.35 -28.27
C LEU A 115 -4.29 -33.87 -28.44
N LYS A 116 -5.22 -34.55 -27.78
CA LYS A 116 -5.37 -36.00 -27.88
C LYS A 116 -5.64 -36.47 -29.31
N ARG A 117 -6.47 -35.75 -30.07
CA ARG A 117 -6.70 -36.05 -31.49
C ARG A 117 -5.44 -35.86 -32.33
N ARG A 118 -4.75 -34.72 -32.18
CA ARG A 118 -3.50 -34.47 -32.91
C ARG A 118 -2.43 -35.52 -32.61
N TYR A 119 -2.24 -35.88 -31.34
CA TYR A 119 -1.31 -36.95 -30.98
C TYR A 119 -1.71 -38.30 -31.57
N GLY A 120 -3.01 -38.60 -31.68
CA GLY A 120 -3.50 -39.80 -32.36
C GLY A 120 -3.20 -39.77 -33.87
N GLU A 121 -3.46 -38.64 -34.53
CA GLU A 121 -3.16 -38.42 -35.95
C GLU A 121 -1.66 -38.50 -36.26
N ASP A 122 -0.81 -37.96 -35.37
CA ASP A 122 0.65 -38.04 -35.48
C ASP A 122 1.16 -39.47 -35.29
N TYR A 123 0.52 -40.27 -34.41
CA TYR A 123 0.79 -41.70 -34.26
C TYR A 123 0.39 -42.51 -35.50
N GLU A 124 -0.74 -42.17 -36.14
CA GLU A 124 -1.19 -42.83 -37.38
C GLU A 124 -0.38 -42.41 -38.63
N LYS A 125 0.27 -41.23 -38.61
CA LYS A 125 1.12 -40.74 -39.71
C LYS A 125 2.62 -41.04 -39.53
N GLY A 126 3.04 -41.51 -38.36
CA GLY A 126 4.44 -41.57 -37.94
C GLY A 126 4.94 -42.91 -37.41
N MET A 127 4.17 -43.99 -37.56
CA MET A 127 4.66 -45.37 -37.69
C MET A 127 4.24 -45.95 -39.03
#